data_AF-A0A1A9GKD0-F1
#
_entry.id   AF-A0A1A9GKD0-F1
#
_cell.length_a   1.000
_cell.length_b   1.000
_cell.length_c   1.000
_cell.angle_alpha   90.00
_cell.angle_beta   90.00
_cell.angle_gamma   90.00
#
_symmetry.space_group_name_H-M   'P 1'
#
loop_
_entity.id
_entity.type
_entity.pdbx_description
1 polymer ?
#
loop_
_entity_poly.entity_id
_entity_poly.type
_entity_poly.pdbx_seq_one_letter_code
_entity_poly.pdbx_strand_id
1 'polypeptide(L)' 'MPVDINELSGGRVHDQFDVSLEDSDLLGEVELTTNLIIAASESEEHLSEIEIDEILGVPEPRDAI' A
#
# COMPACT_ATOMS: atom_id res chain seq x y z
N MET A 1 -36.59 -28.35 0.99
CA MET A 1 -35.73 -27.36 0.32
C MET A 1 -34.36 -27.99 0.18
N PRO A 2 -33.80 -28.17 -1.03
CA PRO A 2 -32.45 -28.68 -1.21
C PRO A 2 -31.46 -27.60 -0.77
N VAL A 3 -30.38 -28.01 -0.09
CA VAL A 3 -29.30 -27.13 0.34
C VAL A 3 -28.35 -26.95 -0.84
N ASP A 4 -28.15 -25.71 -1.27
CA ASP A 4 -27.26 -25.37 -2.37
C ASP A 4 -25.79 -25.57 -1.95
N ILE A 5 -25.08 -26.46 -2.65
CA ILE A 5 -23.69 -26.90 -2.38
C ILE A 5 -22.66 -25.81 -2.73
N ASN A 6 -23.11 -24.66 -3.25
CA ASN A 6 -22.24 -23.53 -3.60
C ASN A 6 -21.66 -22.80 -2.37
N GLU A 7 -22.03 -23.19 -1.16
CA GLU A 7 -21.63 -22.51 0.10
C GLU A 7 -20.35 -23.08 0.74
N LEU A 8 -19.64 -24.01 0.09
CA LEU A 8 -18.58 -24.80 0.75
C LEU A 8 -17.17 -24.77 0.12
N SER A 9 -16.86 -23.92 -0.86
CA SER A 9 -15.48 -23.88 -1.38
C SER A 9 -15.07 -22.51 -1.91
N GLY A 10 -14.04 -21.92 -1.30
CA GLY A 10 -13.33 -20.75 -1.81
C GLY A 10 -13.32 -19.60 -0.82
N GLY A 11 -12.31 -19.58 0.05
CA GLY A 11 -12.13 -18.58 1.10
C GLY A 11 -12.23 -17.14 0.61
N ARG A 12 -12.74 -16.30 1.50
CA ARG A 12 -13.05 -14.87 1.39
C ARG A 12 -11.78 -14.02 1.18
N VAL A 13 -11.12 -14.14 0.03
CA VAL A 13 -9.99 -13.27 -0.37
C VAL A 13 -10.37 -12.34 -1.53
N HIS A 14 -11.67 -12.22 -1.84
CA HIS A 14 -12.16 -11.53 -3.04
C HIS A 14 -13.09 -10.37 -2.72
N ASP A 15 -12.71 -9.52 -1.74
CA ASP A 15 -13.46 -8.29 -1.44
C ASP A 15 -12.62 -7.21 -0.73
N GLN A 16 -11.48 -7.55 -0.09
CA GLN A 16 -10.66 -6.54 0.59
C GLN A 16 -9.79 -5.71 -0.38
N PHE A 17 -9.60 -6.20 -1.61
CA PHE A 17 -8.88 -5.52 -2.70
C PHE A 17 -9.79 -5.19 -3.88
N ASP A 18 -11.10 -5.46 -3.77
CA ASP A 18 -12.13 -5.10 -4.76
C ASP A 18 -12.86 -3.81 -4.34
N VAL A 19 -12.10 -2.89 -3.75
CA VAL A 19 -12.48 -1.49 -3.64
C VAL A 19 -12.24 -0.89 -5.01
N SER A 20 -13.31 -0.45 -5.67
CA SER A 20 -13.23 0.31 -6.91
C SER A 20 -12.18 1.42 -6.72
N LEU A 21 -11.09 1.33 -7.48
CA LEU A 21 -9.96 2.26 -7.59
C LEU A 21 -10.41 3.67 -8.07
N GLU A 22 -11.43 4.24 -7.46
CA GLU A 22 -12.03 5.54 -7.79
C GLU A 22 -11.52 6.65 -6.88
N ASP A 23 -10.87 6.32 -5.76
CA ASP A 23 -10.22 7.31 -4.91
C ASP A 23 -8.77 7.49 -5.39
N SER A 24 -8.53 8.53 -6.19
CA SER A 24 -7.20 8.87 -6.74
C SER A 24 -6.12 8.98 -5.66
N ASP A 25 -6.54 9.33 -4.44
CA ASP A 25 -5.67 9.49 -3.28
C ASP A 25 -5.20 8.12 -2.76
N LEU A 26 -6.05 7.09 -2.84
CA LEU A 26 -5.70 5.72 -2.46
C LEU A 26 -4.72 5.09 -3.46
N LEU A 27 -4.87 5.36 -4.75
CA LEU A 27 -3.92 4.90 -5.76
C LEU A 27 -2.52 5.52 -5.54
N GLY A 28 -2.49 6.82 -5.17
CA GLY A 28 -1.25 7.51 -4.81
C GLY A 28 -0.58 6.90 -3.58
N GLU A 29 -1.34 6.57 -2.53
CA GLU A 29 -0.80 5.93 -1.32
C GLU A 29 -0.23 4.52 -1.60
N VAL A 30 -0.90 3.74 -2.44
CA VAL A 30 -0.46 2.40 -2.83
C VAL A 30 0.84 2.46 -3.65
N GLU A 31 0.94 3.38 -4.60
CA GLU A 31 2.16 3.59 -5.40
C GLU A 31 3.33 3.99 -4.50
N LEU A 32 3.09 4.91 -3.57
CA LEU A 32 4.09 5.44 -2.66
C LEU A 32 4.59 4.37 -1.66
N THR A 33 3.68 3.54 -1.14
CA THR A 33 4.04 2.38 -0.30
C THR A 33 4.82 1.35 -1.09
N THR A 34 4.44 1.11 -2.35
CA THR A 34 5.15 0.16 -3.23
C THR A 34 6.57 0.63 -3.53
N ASN A 35 6.75 1.92 -3.82
CA ASN A 35 8.06 2.52 -4.04
C ASN A 35 8.97 2.39 -2.81
N LEU A 36 8.42 2.60 -1.60
CA LEU A 36 9.18 2.41 -0.36
C LEU A 36 9.61 0.94 -0.16
N ILE A 37 8.72 -0.02 -0.41
CA ILE A 37 9.03 -1.45 -0.29
C ILE A 37 10.15 -1.84 -1.26
N ILE A 38 10.08 -1.36 -2.51
CA ILE A 38 11.10 -1.62 -3.53
C ILE A 38 12.43 -1.03 -3.09
N ALA A 39 12.46 0.25 -2.71
CA ALA A 39 13.69 0.92 -2.28
C ALA A 39 14.33 0.24 -1.06
N ALA A 40 13.52 -0.18 -0.08
CA ALA A 40 14.01 -0.91 1.07
C ALA A 40 14.52 -2.32 0.72
N SER A 41 13.95 -2.95 -0.32
CA SER A 41 14.36 -4.28 -0.78
C SER A 41 15.59 -4.25 -1.68
N GLU A 42 15.81 -3.15 -2.41
CA GLU A 42 16.98 -2.94 -3.27
C GLU A 42 18.17 -2.34 -2.52
N SER A 43 17.93 -1.72 -1.36
CA SER A 43 18.98 -1.23 -0.49
C SER A 43 19.68 -2.38 0.24
N GLU A 44 21.02 -2.37 0.22
CA GLU A 44 21.83 -3.35 0.96
C GLU A 44 21.83 -3.08 2.47
N GLU A 45 21.60 -1.82 2.88
CA GLU A 45 21.51 -1.37 4.26
C GLU A 45 20.15 -0.69 4.54
N HIS A 46 19.87 -0.31 5.79
CA HIS A 46 18.64 0.40 6.12
C HIS A 46 18.60 1.78 5.45
N LEU A 47 17.45 2.12 4.85
CA LEU A 47 17.20 3.47 4.34
C LEU A 47 17.29 4.50 5.47
N SER A 48 17.93 5.63 5.19
CA SER A 48 17.96 6.77 6.10
C SER A 48 16.61 7.50 6.12
N GLU A 49 16.34 8.28 7.17
CA GLU A 49 15.11 9.08 7.27
C GLU A 49 14.95 10.04 6.08
N ILE A 50 16.05 10.62 5.60
CA ILE A 50 16.04 11.54 4.45
C ILE A 50 15.59 10.80 3.17
N GLU A 51 16.10 9.59 2.93
CA GLU A 51 15.71 8.79 1.76
C GLU A 51 14.25 8.34 1.85
N ILE A 52 13.77 8.01 3.06
CA ILE A 52 12.37 7.69 3.30
C ILE A 52 11.51 8.92 3.01
N ASP A 53 11.87 10.10 3.51
CA ASP A 53 11.13 11.34 3.30
C ASP A 53 11.08 11.74 1.81
N GLU A 54 12.17 11.54 1.07
CA GLU A 54 12.22 11.74 -0.38
C GLU A 54 11.25 10.80 -1.12
N ILE A 55 11.22 9.51 -0.75
CA ILE A 55 10.32 8.52 -1.37
C ILE A 55 8.85 8.80 -1.01
N LEU A 56 8.60 9.22 0.23
CA LEU A 56 7.27 9.56 0.71
C LEU A 56 6.81 10.96 0.27
N GLY A 57 7.69 11.74 -0.39
CA GLY A 57 7.41 13.11 -0.81
C GLY A 57 7.11 14.06 0.35
N VAL A 58 7.62 13.74 1.55
CA VAL A 58 7.44 14.56 2.75
C VAL A 58 8.32 15.79 2.60
N PRO A 59 7.76 17.02 2.60
CA PRO A 59 8.59 18.20 2.61
C PRO A 59 9.41 18.19 3.89
N GLU A 60 10.74 18.33 3.78
CA GLU A 60 11.62 18.53 4.93
C GLU A 60 10.94 19.48 5.92
N PRO A 61 10.90 19.15 7.22
CA PRO A 61 10.19 19.93 8.21
C PRO A 61 10.71 21.36 8.12
N ARG A 62 9.95 22.23 7.43
CA ARG A 62 10.21 23.65 7.36
C ARG A 62 10.23 24.10 8.81
N ASP A 63 11.42 24.48 9.25
CA ASP A 63 11.76 24.98 10.57
C ASP A 63 10.51 25.32 11.40
N ALA A 64 10.29 24.56 12.46
CA ALA A 64 9.45 25.01 13.56
C ALA A 64 10.12 26.25 14.17
N ILE A 65 9.87 27.43 13.57
CA ILE A 65 10.27 28.75 14.07
C ILE A 65 9.22 29.25 15.07
#